data_AF-A0A941S475-F1
#
_entry.id   AF-A0A941S475-F1
#
_cell.length_a   1.000
_cell.length_b   1.000
_cell.length_c   1.000
_cell.angle_alpha   90.00
_cell.angle_beta   90.00
_cell.angle_gamma   90.00
#
_symmetry.space_group_name_H-M   'P 1'
#
loop_
_entity.id
_entity.type
_entity.pdbx_description
1 polymer ?
#
loop_
_entity_poly.entity_id
_entity_poly.type
_entity_poly.pdbx_seq_one_letter_code
_entity_poly.pdbx_strand_id
1 'polypeptide(L)'
;MALGRLLPPLYEPPAERAAFATRPAQSRGRFYEEAESPTRTCYGRDRDRIIHSAAFRRLKHKTQVFVQHEGDYYRTRLTHSLEVAQIARSISRVLALDEDLAEAVALAHDLGHTPFGHAGEEALNAATLSFGGFDHNAHALKLVTQLEHRYAQFDGLNLTWETLEGMVKHNGPITPAKKPVPGPIVSFNARWPLELDSWPGLEAQVAALADDTAYINHDIDDGLRAELFSVADLRD
;
A
#
# COMPACT_ATOMS: atom_id res chain seq x y z
N MET A 1 16.41 -37.96 24.92
CA MET A 1 15.83 -36.87 24.11
C MET A 1 16.16 -35.55 24.78
N ALA A 2 16.92 -34.68 24.13
CA ALA A 2 17.06 -33.31 24.62
C ALA A 2 15.74 -32.58 24.35
N LEU A 3 15.04 -32.19 25.41
CA LEU A 3 13.89 -31.30 25.31
C LEU A 3 14.37 -29.99 24.70
N GLY A 4 13.93 -29.67 23.47
CA GLY A 4 14.23 -28.38 22.86
C GLY A 4 13.76 -27.26 23.79
N ARG A 5 14.68 -26.39 24.21
CA ARG A 5 14.36 -25.17 24.95
C ARG A 5 14.58 -23.98 24.02
N LEU A 6 13.62 -23.05 24.01
CA LEU A 6 13.79 -21.75 23.37
C LEU A 6 14.91 -20.99 24.10
N LEU A 7 15.80 -20.37 23.32
CA LEU A 7 16.76 -19.40 23.86
C LEU A 7 15.98 -18.19 24.40
N PRO A 8 16.52 -17.48 25.43
CA PRO A 8 15.91 -16.24 25.89
C PRO A 8 15.74 -15.23 24.74
N PRO A 9 14.72 -14.37 24.79
CA PRO A 9 14.44 -13.45 23.69
C PRO A 9 15.61 -12.49 23.48
N LEU A 10 16.07 -12.36 22.24
CA LEU A 10 17.07 -11.35 21.85
C LEU A 10 16.46 -9.95 21.66
N TYR A 11 15.13 -9.87 21.58
CA TYR A 11 14.39 -8.65 21.31
C TYR A 11 13.06 -8.66 22.06
N GLU A 12 12.77 -7.55 22.73
CA GLU A 12 11.47 -7.26 23.32
C GLU A 12 10.88 -6.04 22.61
N PRO A 13 9.66 -6.13 22.05
CA PRO A 13 9.06 -5.01 21.36
C PRO A 13 8.74 -3.86 22.32
N PRO A 14 8.84 -2.59 21.88
CA PRO A 14 8.46 -1.43 22.68
C PRO A 14 7.04 -1.55 23.25
N ALA A 15 6.89 -1.31 24.55
CA ALA A 15 5.59 -1.37 25.22
C ALA A 15 4.71 -0.14 24.93
N GLU A 16 5.35 1.01 24.70
CA GLU A 16 4.69 2.28 24.40
C GLU A 16 5.01 2.73 22.98
N ARG A 17 4.05 3.43 22.36
CA ARG A 17 4.24 4.05 21.06
C ARG A 17 5.15 5.26 21.15
N ALA A 18 5.94 5.48 20.10
CA ALA A 18 6.78 6.65 19.97
C ALA A 18 5.95 7.95 19.93
N ALA A 19 6.56 9.08 20.33
CA ALA A 19 5.90 10.39 20.31
C ALA A 19 5.46 10.83 18.91
N PHE A 20 6.18 10.35 17.88
CA PHE A 20 5.91 10.64 16.47
C PHE A 20 4.96 9.63 15.80
N ALA A 21 4.51 8.60 16.51
CA ALA A 21 3.60 7.60 15.96
C ALA A 21 2.19 8.17 15.83
N THR A 22 1.50 7.76 14.77
CA THR A 22 0.09 8.09 14.59
C THR A 22 -0.76 7.40 15.68
N ARG A 23 -1.78 8.10 16.19
CA ARG A 23 -2.67 7.58 17.25
C ARG A 23 -4.10 7.44 16.73
N PRO A 24 -4.71 6.24 16.76
CA PRO A 24 -6.09 6.03 16.34
C PRO A 24 -7.10 6.98 17.00
N ALA A 25 -6.89 7.29 18.28
CA ALA A 25 -7.74 8.20 19.05
C ALA A 25 -7.67 9.67 18.60
N GLN A 26 -6.66 10.03 17.80
CA GLN A 26 -6.45 11.36 17.23
C GLN A 26 -6.66 11.36 15.70
N SER A 27 -7.21 10.27 15.15
CA SER A 27 -7.51 10.19 13.72
C SER A 27 -8.43 11.34 13.32
N ARG A 28 -8.19 11.90 12.13
CA ARG A 28 -9.06 12.90 11.50
C ARG A 28 -10.38 12.29 10.99
N GLY A 29 -10.54 10.98 11.16
CA GLY A 29 -11.78 10.27 10.90
C GLY A 29 -11.94 9.86 9.43
N ARG A 30 -13.20 9.73 9.02
CA ARG A 30 -13.62 9.17 7.73
C ARG A 30 -14.45 10.20 6.96
N PHE A 31 -14.52 10.05 5.64
CA PHE A 31 -15.29 10.98 4.80
C PHE A 31 -16.80 10.89 5.06
N TYR A 32 -17.33 9.68 5.21
CA TYR A 32 -18.71 9.45 5.65
C TYR A 32 -18.72 9.13 7.15
N GLU A 33 -19.63 9.78 7.89
CA GLU A 33 -19.82 9.49 9.31
C GLU A 33 -20.25 8.04 9.52
N GLU A 34 -19.58 7.37 10.45
CA GLU A 34 -19.86 5.98 10.80
C GLU A 34 -19.47 5.74 12.26
N ALA A 35 -20.24 4.93 12.97
CA ALA A 35 -19.89 4.53 14.32
C ALA A 35 -18.61 3.68 14.31
N GLU A 36 -17.68 3.98 15.23
CA GLU A 36 -16.43 3.24 15.36
C GLU A 36 -16.62 1.82 15.89
N SER A 37 -15.62 0.96 15.62
CA SER A 37 -15.68 -0.45 16.01
C SER A 37 -15.44 -0.62 17.51
N PRO A 38 -16.23 -1.44 18.23
CA PRO A 38 -16.00 -1.67 19.66
C PRO A 38 -14.79 -2.57 19.96
N THR A 39 -14.25 -3.26 18.95
CA THR A 39 -13.22 -4.30 19.12
C THR A 39 -11.94 -4.05 18.31
N ARG A 40 -11.89 -3.00 17.50
CA ARG A 40 -10.76 -2.70 16.59
C ARG A 40 -10.48 -1.20 16.58
N THR A 41 -9.23 -0.85 16.32
CA THR A 41 -8.84 0.51 15.97
C THR A 41 -9.44 0.91 14.61
N CYS A 42 -9.48 2.21 14.32
CA CYS A 42 -9.94 2.69 13.01
C CYS A 42 -9.04 2.18 11.87
N TYR A 43 -7.73 2.06 12.10
CA TYR A 43 -6.77 1.51 11.12
C TYR A 43 -6.89 -0.01 10.96
N GLY A 44 -7.11 -0.75 12.06
CA GLY A 44 -7.40 -2.18 11.98
C GLY A 44 -8.69 -2.45 11.20
N ARG A 45 -9.69 -1.58 11.31
CA ARG A 45 -10.90 -1.62 10.46
C ARG A 45 -10.54 -1.35 9.00
N ASP A 46 -9.70 -0.37 8.69
CA ASP A 46 -9.28 -0.05 7.32
C ASP A 46 -8.58 -1.21 6.64
N ARG A 47 -7.62 -1.83 7.34
CA ARG A 47 -6.95 -3.05 6.89
C ARG A 47 -7.97 -4.12 6.49
N ASP A 48 -8.93 -4.42 7.37
CA ASP A 48 -9.93 -5.44 7.12
C ASP A 48 -10.78 -5.09 5.88
N ARG A 49 -11.15 -3.81 5.70
CA ARG A 49 -11.88 -3.33 4.52
C ARG A 49 -11.10 -3.55 3.23
N ILE A 50 -9.81 -3.23 3.25
CA ILE A 50 -8.90 -3.39 2.10
C ILE A 50 -8.80 -4.87 1.75
N ILE A 51 -8.48 -5.74 2.71
CA ILE A 51 -8.33 -7.19 2.51
C ILE A 51 -9.60 -7.80 1.89
N HIS A 52 -10.78 -7.38 2.34
CA HIS A 52 -12.05 -7.91 1.84
C HIS A 52 -12.57 -7.24 0.56
N SER A 53 -11.90 -6.21 0.04
CA SER A 53 -12.30 -5.52 -1.19
C SER A 53 -12.24 -6.42 -2.44
N ALA A 54 -12.96 -6.05 -3.50
CA ALA A 54 -12.80 -6.75 -4.77
C ALA A 54 -11.46 -6.40 -5.44
N ALA A 55 -11.01 -5.15 -5.32
CA ALA A 55 -9.74 -4.66 -5.83
C ALA A 55 -8.55 -5.46 -5.27
N PHE A 56 -8.50 -5.70 -3.95
CA PHE A 56 -7.43 -6.49 -3.34
C PHE A 56 -7.43 -7.94 -3.83
N ARG A 57 -8.60 -8.57 -3.93
CA ARG A 57 -8.72 -9.93 -4.49
C ARG A 57 -8.23 -10.03 -5.94
N ARG A 58 -8.41 -8.98 -6.74
CA ARG A 58 -7.92 -8.94 -8.13
C ARG A 58 -6.40 -8.88 -8.23
N LEU A 59 -5.67 -8.48 -7.17
CA LEU A 59 -4.21 -8.47 -7.18
C LEU A 59 -3.62 -9.88 -7.40
N LYS A 60 -4.34 -10.94 -7.04
CA LYS A 60 -3.97 -12.35 -7.34
C LYS A 60 -3.77 -12.59 -8.85
N HIS A 61 -4.43 -11.81 -9.69
CA HIS A 61 -4.42 -11.96 -11.14
C HIS A 61 -3.63 -10.86 -11.85
N LYS A 62 -2.91 -10.01 -11.10
CA LYS A 62 -2.02 -8.98 -11.65
C LYS A 62 -0.58 -9.42 -11.44
N THR A 63 0.18 -9.41 -12.52
CA THR A 63 1.61 -9.75 -12.53
C THR A 63 2.43 -8.66 -11.82
N GLN A 64 3.48 -9.10 -11.13
CA GLN A 64 4.55 -8.25 -10.62
C GLN A 64 5.79 -8.52 -11.48
N VAL A 65 6.15 -7.58 -12.35
CA VAL A 65 7.30 -7.64 -13.29
C VAL A 65 7.24 -8.76 -14.35
N PHE A 66 7.19 -10.03 -13.96
CA PHE A 66 7.19 -11.18 -14.89
C PHE A 66 5.76 -11.67 -15.23
N VAL A 67 5.57 -12.12 -16.48
CA VAL A 67 4.27 -12.62 -16.94
C VAL A 67 4.02 -14.03 -16.39
N GLN A 68 2.91 -14.20 -15.68
CA GLN A 68 2.54 -15.43 -14.95
C GLN A 68 2.49 -16.72 -15.80
N HIS A 69 2.55 -16.65 -17.13
CA HIS A 69 2.40 -17.81 -18.01
C HIS A 69 3.68 -18.65 -18.20
N GLU A 70 4.80 -18.30 -17.56
CA GLU A 70 6.08 -19.02 -17.73
C GLU A 70 6.45 -19.92 -16.54
N GLY A 71 5.67 -19.96 -15.45
CA GLY A 71 5.95 -20.83 -14.30
C GLY A 71 5.09 -20.57 -13.04
N ASP A 72 4.90 -21.60 -12.21
CA ASP A 72 4.03 -21.54 -11.01
C ASP A 72 4.59 -20.68 -9.85
N TYR A 73 5.84 -20.22 -9.95
CA TYR A 73 6.58 -19.52 -8.87
C TYR A 73 6.67 -18.00 -9.05
N TYR A 74 6.10 -17.42 -10.11
CA TYR A 74 6.14 -15.97 -10.31
C TYR A 74 5.19 -15.25 -9.35
N ARG A 75 5.72 -14.22 -8.68
CA ARG A 75 4.97 -13.40 -7.73
C ARG A 75 3.84 -12.65 -8.43
N THR A 76 2.74 -12.48 -7.71
CA THR A 76 1.62 -11.61 -8.11
C THR A 76 1.68 -10.32 -7.31
N ARG A 77 0.96 -9.28 -7.71
CA ARG A 77 0.80 -8.08 -6.86
C ARG A 77 0.24 -8.40 -5.48
N LEU A 78 -0.55 -9.46 -5.35
CA LEU A 78 -1.06 -9.90 -4.05
C LEU A 78 0.06 -10.38 -3.14
N THR A 79 0.94 -11.26 -3.64
CA THR A 79 2.06 -11.77 -2.81
C THR A 79 3.03 -10.66 -2.47
N HIS A 80 3.33 -9.78 -3.44
CA HIS A 80 4.12 -8.56 -3.22
C HIS A 80 3.53 -7.70 -2.11
N SER A 81 2.24 -7.31 -2.21
CA SER A 81 1.60 -6.49 -1.17
C SER A 81 1.60 -7.14 0.22
N LEU A 82 1.54 -8.48 0.31
CA LEU A 82 1.63 -9.20 1.58
C LEU A 82 3.06 -9.17 2.16
N GLU A 83 4.10 -9.29 1.31
CA GLU A 83 5.51 -9.15 1.72
C GLU A 83 5.80 -7.72 2.18
N VAL A 84 5.35 -6.70 1.43
CA VAL A 84 5.45 -5.28 1.81
C VAL A 84 4.77 -5.02 3.16
N ALA A 85 3.55 -5.53 3.35
CA ALA A 85 2.81 -5.39 4.61
C ALA A 85 3.56 -6.03 5.79
N GLN A 86 4.17 -7.20 5.59
CA GLN A 86 4.95 -7.87 6.63
C GLN A 86 6.20 -7.06 7.01
N ILE A 87 6.95 -6.56 6.03
CA ILE A 87 8.14 -5.72 6.24
C ILE A 87 7.75 -4.42 6.95
N ALA A 88 6.71 -3.74 6.46
CA ALA A 88 6.21 -2.48 7.04
C ALA A 88 5.84 -2.66 8.51
N ARG A 89 5.15 -3.75 8.86
CA ARG A 89 4.84 -4.08 10.26
C ARG A 89 6.07 -4.34 11.10
N SER A 90 7.04 -5.05 10.56
CA SER A 90 8.30 -5.34 11.26
C SER A 90 9.04 -4.04 11.60
N ILE A 91 9.16 -3.13 10.63
CA ILE A 91 9.80 -1.82 10.82
C ILE A 91 8.99 -0.99 11.82
N SER A 92 7.68 -0.88 11.64
CA SER A 92 6.79 -0.12 12.54
C SER A 92 6.86 -0.60 13.98
N ARG A 93 6.93 -1.92 14.21
CA ARG A 93 7.08 -2.50 15.55
C ARG A 93 8.38 -2.08 16.22
N VAL A 94 9.49 -2.08 15.49
CA VAL A 94 10.81 -1.66 16.00
C VAL A 94 10.84 -0.16 16.29
N LEU A 95 10.20 0.65 15.44
CA LEU A 95 10.12 2.11 15.59
C LEU A 95 8.99 2.57 16.53
N ALA A 96 8.24 1.64 17.13
CA ALA A 96 7.07 1.91 17.97
C ALA A 96 5.99 2.79 17.28
N LEU A 97 5.80 2.59 15.97
CA LEU A 97 4.76 3.20 15.14
C LEU A 97 3.43 2.39 15.20
N ASP A 98 2.37 2.90 14.57
CA ASP A 98 1.12 2.13 14.41
C ASP A 98 1.27 1.03 13.34
N GLU A 99 1.32 -0.24 13.78
CA GLU A 99 1.40 -1.38 12.88
C GLU A 99 0.17 -1.54 11.96
N ASP A 100 -1.04 -1.25 12.45
CA ASP A 100 -2.27 -1.44 11.67
C ASP A 100 -2.35 -0.42 10.54
N LEU A 101 -1.93 0.84 10.77
CA LEU A 101 -1.89 1.88 9.75
C LEU A 101 -0.82 1.58 8.69
N ALA A 102 0.38 1.19 9.12
CA ALA A 102 1.45 0.82 8.19
C ALA A 102 1.03 -0.38 7.32
N GLU A 103 0.40 -1.40 7.93
CA GLU A 103 -0.15 -2.56 7.22
C GLU A 103 -1.28 -2.15 6.25
N ALA A 104 -2.21 -1.30 6.68
CA ALA A 104 -3.31 -0.84 5.83
C ALA A 104 -2.81 -0.09 4.59
N VAL A 105 -1.86 0.85 4.76
CA VAL A 105 -1.26 1.59 3.62
C VAL A 105 -0.49 0.63 2.71
N ALA A 106 0.33 -0.26 3.28
CA ALA A 106 1.07 -1.27 2.52
C ALA A 106 0.17 -2.20 1.72
N LEU A 107 -1.00 -2.60 2.23
CA LEU A 107 -1.93 -3.45 1.47
C LEU A 107 -2.70 -2.67 0.39
N ALA A 108 -2.78 -1.34 0.52
CA ALA A 108 -3.55 -0.49 -0.38
C ALA A 108 -2.74 0.09 -1.56
N HIS A 109 -1.40 0.20 -1.43
CA HIS A 109 -0.56 0.92 -2.39
C HIS A 109 -0.77 0.45 -3.85
N ASP A 110 -0.99 -0.85 -4.03
CA ASP A 110 -1.04 -1.49 -5.33
C ASP A 110 -2.44 -1.70 -5.92
N LEU A 111 -3.49 -1.28 -5.22
CA LEU A 111 -4.89 -1.54 -5.63
C LEU A 111 -5.20 -1.00 -7.03
N GLY A 112 -4.66 0.18 -7.35
CA GLY A 112 -4.93 0.92 -8.58
C GLY A 112 -4.16 0.45 -9.81
N HIS A 113 -3.19 -0.46 -9.67
CA HIS A 113 -2.39 -0.90 -10.81
C HIS A 113 -3.23 -1.59 -11.88
N THR A 114 -2.89 -1.33 -13.14
CA THR A 114 -3.48 -1.99 -14.31
C THR A 114 -3.01 -3.44 -14.43
N PRO A 115 -3.71 -4.29 -15.22
CA PRO A 115 -3.10 -5.49 -15.77
C PRO A 115 -1.81 -5.15 -16.53
N PHE A 116 -0.84 -6.05 -16.56
CA PHE A 116 0.46 -5.87 -17.23
C PHE A 116 1.35 -4.75 -16.67
N GLY A 117 1.11 -4.30 -15.44
CA GLY A 117 1.98 -3.33 -14.75
C GLY A 117 2.18 -2.03 -15.55
N HIS A 118 3.42 -1.54 -15.61
CA HIS A 118 3.75 -0.28 -16.26
C HIS A 118 3.33 -0.22 -17.73
N ALA A 119 3.48 -1.32 -18.49
CA ALA A 119 3.04 -1.35 -19.88
C ALA A 119 1.52 -1.13 -20.02
N GLY A 120 0.73 -1.69 -19.10
CA GLY A 120 -0.71 -1.46 -19.07
C GLY A 120 -1.07 -0.03 -18.65
N GLU A 121 -0.32 0.54 -17.71
CA GLU A 121 -0.48 1.94 -17.30
C GLU A 121 -0.16 2.91 -18.44
N GLU A 122 0.96 2.72 -19.14
CA GLU A 122 1.36 3.54 -20.29
C GLU A 122 0.33 3.48 -21.42
N ALA A 123 -0.11 2.27 -21.79
CA ALA A 123 -1.12 2.08 -22.82
C ALA A 123 -2.45 2.74 -22.45
N LEU A 124 -2.90 2.59 -21.19
CA LEU A 124 -4.15 3.18 -20.74
C LEU A 124 -4.04 4.70 -20.63
N ASN A 125 -2.91 5.23 -20.17
CA ASN A 125 -2.65 6.66 -20.12
C ASN A 125 -2.70 7.26 -21.53
N ALA A 126 -1.98 6.67 -22.49
CA ALA A 126 -1.99 7.10 -23.89
C ALA A 126 -3.40 7.10 -24.50
N ALA A 127 -4.17 6.03 -24.26
CA ALA A 127 -5.54 5.90 -24.76
C ALA A 127 -6.54 6.88 -24.11
N THR A 128 -6.21 7.43 -22.93
CA THR A 128 -7.10 8.31 -22.15
C THR A 128 -6.59 9.74 -22.03
N LEU A 129 -5.52 10.12 -22.75
CA LEU A 129 -4.95 11.47 -22.71
C LEU A 129 -5.98 12.57 -22.97
N SER A 130 -6.90 12.36 -23.93
CA SER A 130 -7.96 13.32 -24.25
C SER A 130 -8.98 13.53 -23.11
N PHE A 131 -8.99 12.64 -22.12
CA PHE A 131 -9.87 12.67 -20.95
C PHE A 131 -9.12 12.91 -19.63
N GLY A 132 -7.83 13.29 -19.69
CA GLY A 132 -7.01 13.61 -18.52
C GLY A 132 -5.97 12.56 -18.15
N GLY A 133 -5.85 11.48 -18.93
CA GLY A 133 -4.85 10.43 -18.74
C GLY A 133 -5.20 9.43 -17.63
N PHE A 134 -4.23 8.56 -17.33
CA PHE A 134 -4.33 7.52 -16.30
C PHE A 134 -3.12 7.55 -15.38
N ASP A 135 -3.37 7.28 -14.09
CA ASP A 135 -2.37 7.22 -13.03
C ASP A 135 -2.85 6.18 -12.00
N HIS A 136 -2.03 5.18 -11.69
CA HIS A 136 -2.45 4.08 -10.82
C HIS A 136 -2.80 4.55 -9.40
N ASN A 137 -2.08 5.51 -8.82
CA ASN A 137 -2.37 6.03 -7.48
C ASN A 137 -3.72 6.78 -7.46
N ALA A 138 -3.98 7.57 -8.50
CA ALA A 138 -5.27 8.21 -8.68
C ALA A 138 -6.41 7.19 -8.87
N HIS A 139 -6.14 6.08 -9.56
CA HIS A 139 -7.10 5.00 -9.70
C HIS A 139 -7.34 4.24 -8.39
N ALA A 140 -6.28 4.00 -7.58
CA ALA A 140 -6.39 3.40 -6.25
C ALA A 140 -7.32 4.23 -5.35
N LEU A 141 -7.12 5.56 -5.32
CA LEU A 141 -8.01 6.47 -4.61
C LEU A 141 -9.45 6.36 -5.09
N LYS A 142 -9.67 6.35 -6.42
CA LYS A 142 -11.01 6.21 -7.00
C LYS A 142 -11.66 4.86 -6.63
N LEU A 143 -10.89 3.77 -6.59
CA LEU A 143 -11.38 2.45 -6.18
C LEU A 143 -11.93 2.48 -4.75
N VAL A 144 -11.11 2.96 -3.81
CA VAL A 144 -11.47 2.92 -2.39
C VAL A 144 -12.42 4.04 -1.94
N THR A 145 -12.67 5.04 -2.79
CA THR A 145 -13.61 6.14 -2.46
C THR A 145 -14.89 6.16 -3.29
N GLN A 146 -14.96 5.43 -4.41
CA GLN A 146 -16.10 5.51 -5.35
C GLN A 146 -16.50 4.19 -6.01
N LEU A 147 -15.56 3.32 -6.39
CA LEU A 147 -15.87 2.17 -7.27
C LEU A 147 -16.12 0.85 -6.53
N GLU A 148 -15.64 0.72 -5.29
CA GLU A 148 -16.02 -0.39 -4.43
C GLU A 148 -17.42 -0.16 -3.86
N HIS A 149 -18.37 -1.04 -4.15
CA HIS A 149 -19.74 -0.96 -3.61
C HIS A 149 -19.98 -2.10 -2.63
N ARG A 150 -19.39 -2.00 -1.43
CA ARG A 150 -19.54 -3.02 -0.37
C ARG A 150 -20.47 -2.63 0.76
N TYR A 151 -20.77 -1.33 0.89
CA TYR A 151 -21.60 -0.78 1.96
C TYR A 151 -22.85 -0.14 1.36
N ALA A 152 -24.00 -0.32 2.01
CA ALA A 152 -25.27 0.19 1.49
C ALA A 152 -25.41 1.71 1.61
N GLN A 153 -24.70 2.33 2.56
CA GLN A 153 -24.87 3.74 2.93
C GLN A 153 -23.95 4.68 2.14
N PHE A 154 -22.88 4.16 1.54
CA PHE A 154 -21.88 4.96 0.85
C PHE A 154 -21.11 4.12 -0.17
N ASP A 155 -20.57 4.80 -1.18
CA ASP A 155 -19.64 4.22 -2.12
C ASP A 155 -18.21 4.20 -1.55
N GLY A 156 -17.39 3.30 -2.08
CA GLY A 156 -16.03 3.05 -1.62
C GLY A 156 -15.96 2.21 -0.34
N LEU A 157 -14.80 2.29 0.31
CA LEU A 157 -14.48 1.61 1.57
C LEU A 157 -14.55 2.58 2.77
N ASN A 158 -14.72 3.88 2.54
CA ASN A 158 -14.76 4.90 3.59
C ASN A 158 -13.58 4.77 4.58
N LEU A 159 -12.36 4.68 4.05
CA LEU A 159 -11.13 4.57 4.87
C LEU A 159 -10.86 5.85 5.65
N THR A 160 -10.02 5.75 6.69
CA THR A 160 -9.55 6.88 7.49
C THR A 160 -8.74 7.86 6.65
N TRP A 161 -8.72 9.12 7.08
CA TRP A 161 -7.90 10.18 6.46
C TRP A 161 -6.44 9.75 6.34
N GLU A 162 -5.87 9.14 7.38
CA GLU A 162 -4.45 8.76 7.42
C GLU A 162 -4.13 7.65 6.41
N THR A 163 -5.04 6.69 6.23
CA THR A 163 -4.84 5.63 5.23
C THR A 163 -4.95 6.18 3.80
N LEU A 164 -5.91 7.09 3.55
CA LEU A 164 -6.05 7.73 2.23
C LEU A 164 -4.88 8.65 1.92
N GLU A 165 -4.41 9.39 2.91
CA GLU A 165 -3.25 10.27 2.81
C GLU A 165 -1.99 9.47 2.48
N GLY A 166 -1.70 8.42 3.25
CA GLY A 166 -0.56 7.55 3.04
C GLY A 166 -0.57 6.86 1.69
N MET A 167 -1.73 6.35 1.26
CA MET A 167 -1.89 5.71 -0.06
C MET A 167 -1.66 6.69 -1.21
N VAL A 168 -2.21 7.91 -1.14
CA VAL A 168 -2.05 8.90 -2.22
C VAL A 168 -0.62 9.44 -2.27
N LYS A 169 0.01 9.65 -1.12
CA LYS A 169 1.38 10.17 -0.99
C LYS A 169 2.44 9.08 -0.82
N HIS A 170 2.18 7.85 -1.29
CA HIS A 170 3.13 6.72 -1.22
C HIS A 170 4.52 7.08 -1.74
N ASN A 171 4.57 7.81 -2.86
CA ASN A 171 5.81 8.29 -3.49
C ASN A 171 6.27 9.67 -2.98
N GLY A 172 5.78 10.11 -1.82
CA GLY A 172 6.04 11.41 -1.23
C GLY A 172 5.07 12.53 -1.66
N PRO A 173 5.41 13.79 -1.36
CA PRO A 173 4.55 14.94 -1.62
C PRO A 173 4.22 15.13 -3.11
N ILE A 174 2.95 15.41 -3.40
CA ILE A 174 2.43 15.69 -4.74
C ILE A 174 2.30 17.21 -4.90
N THR A 175 3.18 17.79 -5.71
CA THR A 175 3.15 19.22 -6.02
C THR A 175 2.97 19.47 -7.52
N PRO A 176 2.15 20.48 -7.90
CA PRO A 176 1.97 20.86 -9.30
C PRO A 176 3.28 21.29 -10.00
N ALA A 177 4.31 21.66 -9.23
CA ALA A 177 5.61 22.06 -9.74
C ALA A 177 6.38 20.92 -10.41
N LYS A 178 6.13 19.65 -10.02
CA LYS A 178 6.79 18.47 -10.60
C LYS A 178 5.97 17.85 -11.74
N LYS A 179 4.68 17.61 -11.51
CA LYS A 179 3.75 16.96 -12.45
C LYS A 179 2.34 17.48 -12.17
N PRO A 180 1.47 17.63 -13.19
CA PRO A 180 0.05 17.89 -12.96
C PRO A 180 -0.56 16.84 -12.02
N VAL A 181 -1.31 17.30 -11.02
CA VAL A 181 -1.99 16.41 -10.07
C VAL A 181 -3.13 15.69 -10.80
N PRO A 182 -3.22 14.35 -10.72
CA PRO A 182 -4.29 13.60 -11.38
C PRO A 182 -5.71 14.05 -10.97
N GLY A 183 -6.63 14.09 -11.93
CA GLY A 183 -8.01 14.58 -11.72
C GLY A 183 -8.79 13.94 -10.57
N PRO A 184 -8.73 12.59 -10.37
CA PRO A 184 -9.37 11.95 -9.21
C PRO A 184 -8.83 12.45 -7.87
N ILE A 185 -7.51 12.68 -7.77
CA ILE A 185 -6.87 13.22 -6.56
C ILE A 185 -7.32 14.66 -6.33
N VAL A 186 -7.31 15.51 -7.36
CA VAL A 186 -7.79 16.90 -7.28
C VAL A 186 -9.24 16.95 -6.80
N SER A 187 -10.12 16.17 -7.42
CA SER A 187 -11.56 16.15 -7.12
C SER A 187 -11.88 15.65 -5.70
N PHE A 188 -11.11 14.68 -5.19
CA PHE A 188 -11.28 14.21 -3.82
C PHE A 188 -10.69 15.21 -2.81
N ASN A 189 -9.48 15.69 -3.05
CA ASN A 189 -8.78 16.64 -2.18
C ASN A 189 -9.54 17.96 -1.98
N ALA A 190 -10.30 18.41 -2.99
CA ALA A 190 -11.16 19.59 -2.88
C ALA A 190 -12.32 19.42 -1.88
N ARG A 191 -12.73 18.18 -1.58
CA ARG A 191 -13.81 17.85 -0.63
C ARG A 191 -13.28 17.38 0.72
N TRP A 192 -12.11 16.75 0.72
CA TRP A 192 -11.45 16.20 1.90
C TRP A 192 -9.94 16.38 1.75
N PRO A 193 -9.37 17.51 2.23
CA PRO A 193 -7.97 17.87 1.98
C PRO A 193 -6.99 16.86 2.60
N LEU A 194 -6.12 16.28 1.77
CA LEU A 194 -5.10 15.27 2.13
C LEU A 194 -3.68 15.86 2.27
N GLU A 195 -3.55 17.18 2.40
CA GLU A 195 -2.25 17.87 2.61
C GLU A 195 -1.17 17.41 1.62
N LEU A 196 -1.50 17.45 0.33
CA LEU A 196 -0.72 16.83 -0.75
C LEU A 196 0.73 17.30 -0.84
N ASP A 197 1.02 18.53 -0.43
CA ASP A 197 2.33 19.19 -0.51
C ASP A 197 3.27 18.87 0.65
N SER A 198 2.79 18.15 1.66
CA SER A 198 3.58 17.71 2.84
C SER A 198 3.86 16.21 2.81
N TRP A 199 4.90 15.77 3.52
CA TRP A 199 5.17 14.34 3.69
C TRP A 199 4.03 13.65 4.46
N PRO A 200 3.68 12.41 4.11
CA PRO A 200 2.68 11.67 4.86
C PRO A 200 3.20 11.26 6.25
N GLY A 201 2.32 10.71 7.08
CA GLY A 201 2.69 10.12 8.37
C GLY A 201 3.82 9.08 8.25
N LEU A 202 4.55 8.85 9.34
CA LEU A 202 5.71 7.94 9.34
C LEU A 202 5.34 6.51 8.97
N GLU A 203 4.15 6.04 9.35
CA GLU A 203 3.64 4.73 8.96
C GLU A 203 3.53 4.55 7.44
N ALA A 204 3.12 5.60 6.72
CA ALA A 204 3.05 5.59 5.26
C ALA A 204 4.44 5.64 4.63
N GLN A 205 5.36 6.42 5.19
CA GLN A 205 6.75 6.45 4.73
C GLN A 205 7.44 5.09 4.95
N VAL A 206 7.14 4.42 6.06
CA VAL A 206 7.61 3.05 6.31
C VAL A 206 7.02 2.07 5.31
N ALA A 207 5.74 2.20 4.95
CA ALA A 207 5.14 1.37 3.90
C ALA A 207 5.81 1.58 2.54
N ALA A 208 6.17 2.82 2.19
CA ALA A 208 6.91 3.12 0.96
C ALA A 208 8.33 2.51 0.96
N LEU A 209 9.08 2.65 2.06
CA LEU A 209 10.40 2.03 2.19
C LEU A 209 10.35 0.50 2.20
N ALA A 210 9.28 -0.08 2.77
CA ALA A 210 9.04 -1.51 2.73
C ALA A 210 8.75 -2.00 1.30
N ASP A 211 8.05 -1.19 0.50
CA ASP A 211 7.78 -1.45 -0.91
C ASP A 211 9.09 -1.49 -1.71
N ASP A 212 9.93 -0.46 -1.58
CA ASP A 212 11.26 -0.43 -2.20
C ASP A 212 12.12 -1.63 -1.79
N THR A 213 12.08 -2.01 -0.51
CA THR A 213 12.85 -3.15 0.02
C THR A 213 12.36 -4.48 -0.55
N ALA A 214 11.04 -4.68 -0.65
CA ALA A 214 10.47 -5.88 -1.24
C ALA A 214 10.78 -5.94 -2.73
N TYR A 215 10.59 -4.83 -3.44
CA TYR A 215 10.82 -4.69 -4.87
C TYR A 215 12.24 -5.10 -5.26
N ILE A 216 13.27 -4.53 -4.61
CA ILE A 216 14.68 -4.84 -4.92
C ILE A 216 15.00 -6.32 -4.72
N ASN A 217 14.52 -6.93 -3.62
CA ASN A 217 14.79 -8.34 -3.35
C ASN A 217 14.09 -9.25 -4.37
N HIS A 218 12.90 -8.88 -4.81
CA HIS A 218 12.13 -9.68 -5.78
C HIS A 218 12.73 -9.62 -7.17
N ASP A 219 13.12 -8.44 -7.65
CA ASP A 219 13.74 -8.30 -8.97
C ASP A 219 15.06 -9.10 -9.05
N ILE A 220 15.81 -9.16 -7.95
CA ILE A 220 17.02 -9.98 -7.87
C ILE A 220 16.68 -11.47 -7.88
N ASP A 221 15.76 -11.93 -7.03
CA ASP A 221 15.38 -13.34 -6.92
C ASP A 221 14.71 -13.87 -8.20
N ASP A 222 13.80 -13.10 -8.79
CA ASP A 222 13.11 -13.47 -10.03
C ASP A 222 14.06 -13.40 -11.24
N GLY A 223 14.98 -12.43 -11.29
CA GLY A 223 16.01 -12.34 -12.33
C GLY A 223 17.01 -13.50 -12.31
N LEU A 224 17.42 -13.94 -11.11
CA LEU A 224 18.23 -15.15 -10.93
C LEU A 224 17.48 -16.42 -11.37
N ARG A 225 16.18 -16.53 -11.00
CA ARG A 225 15.34 -17.69 -11.37
C ARG A 225 15.04 -17.76 -12.86
N ALA A 226 14.88 -16.60 -13.51
CA ALA A 226 14.69 -16.50 -14.95
C ALA A 226 16.01 -16.66 -15.74
N GLU A 227 17.13 -16.93 -15.06
CA GLU A 227 18.47 -17.07 -15.65
C GLU A 227 18.90 -15.85 -16.50
N LEU A 228 18.38 -14.65 -16.17
CA LEU A 228 18.74 -13.41 -16.84
C LEU A 228 20.14 -12.93 -16.45
N PHE A 229 20.58 -13.27 -15.24
CA PHE A 229 21.93 -13.06 -14.72
C PHE A 229 22.22 -14.10 -13.63
N SER A 230 23.49 -14.23 -13.28
CA SER A 230 24.00 -15.12 -12.23
C SER A 230 24.42 -14.34 -10.99
N VAL A 231 24.62 -15.04 -9.86
CA VAL A 231 25.15 -14.42 -8.63
C VAL A 231 26.55 -13.82 -8.86
N ALA A 232 27.30 -14.32 -9.84
CA ALA A 232 28.61 -13.76 -10.19
C ALA A 232 28.47 -12.36 -10.81
N ASP A 233 27.43 -12.14 -11.62
CA ASP A 233 27.17 -10.86 -12.29
C ASP A 233 26.74 -9.75 -11.30
N LEU A 234 26.35 -10.11 -10.07
CA LEU A 234 25.99 -9.17 -9.00
C LEU A 234 27.19 -8.65 -8.19
N ARG A 235 28.42 -9.12 -8.47
CA ARG A 235 29.61 -8.77 -7.68
C ARG A 235 30.36 -7.53 -8.19
N ASP A 236 30.02 -7.05 -9.38
CA ASP A 236 30.59 -5.87 -10.03
C ASP A 236 29.73 -4.61 -9.78
#